data_AF-A0A0F9H2C3-F1
#
_entry.id   AF-A0A0F9H2C3-F1
#
_cell.length_a   1.000
_cell.length_b   1.000
_cell.length_c   1.000
_cell.angle_alpha   90.00
_cell.angle_beta   90.00
_cell.angle_gamma   90.00
#
_symmetry.space_group_name_H-M   'P 1'
#
loop_
_entity.id
_entity.type
_entity.pdbx_description
1 polymer ?
#
loop_
_entity_poly.entity_id
_entity_poly.type
_entity_poly.pdbx_seq_one_letter_code
_entity_poly.pdbx_strand_id
1 'polypeptide(L)'
;MGKKIVTTAHDFEIFKREFTKYQKLFGLTGIQVYFAHEPLDGDSAQLLMRHSDYNATACLNSKLSEGQGPYKDVKGWGKHEAIHLLLMRLQGEAEYRYSTEESIHEAVEETVHRLEGVIP
;
A
#
# COMPACT_ATOMS: atom_id res chain seq x y z
N MET A 1 31.47 -2.06 10.82
CA MET A 1 30.39 -1.19 10.29
C MET A 1 30.00 -1.74 8.94
N GLY A 2 28.87 -2.46 8.84
CA GLY A 2 28.37 -2.90 7.54
C GLY A 2 27.92 -1.71 6.70
N LYS A 3 27.95 -1.86 5.38
CA LYS A 3 27.50 -0.84 4.44
C LYS A 3 26.00 -0.61 4.67
N LYS A 4 25.63 0.60 5.12
CA LYS A 4 24.23 1.04 5.10
C LYS A 4 23.75 1.09 3.66
N ILE A 5 22.75 0.28 3.33
CA ILE A 5 22.13 0.29 2.01
C ILE A 5 20.92 1.21 2.10
N VAL A 6 20.97 2.30 1.34
CA VAL A 6 19.94 3.35 1.35
C VAL A 6 19.12 3.29 0.08
N THR A 7 17.82 3.52 0.20
CA THR A 7 16.99 3.87 -0.96
C THR A 7 17.15 5.36 -1.24
N THR A 8 17.16 5.71 -2.51
CA THR A 8 17.41 7.07 -3.01
C THR A 8 16.10 7.78 -3.35
N ALA A 9 16.17 9.08 -3.61
CA ALA A 9 15.02 9.82 -4.15
C ALA A 9 14.52 9.22 -5.48
N HIS A 10 15.42 8.69 -6.31
CA HIS A 10 15.02 8.03 -7.56
C HIS A 10 14.23 6.74 -7.30
N ASP A 11 14.66 5.95 -6.31
CA ASP A 11 13.91 4.78 -5.87
C ASP A 11 12.53 5.18 -5.35
N PHE A 12 12.45 6.24 -4.55
CA PHE A 12 11.18 6.73 -4.04
C PHE A 12 10.20 7.14 -5.15
N GLU A 13 10.67 7.78 -6.23
CA GLU A 13 9.81 8.07 -7.39
C GLU A 13 9.40 6.80 -8.16
N ILE A 14 10.25 5.77 -8.22
CA ILE A 14 9.87 4.47 -8.78
C ILE A 14 8.77 3.82 -7.94
N PHE A 15 8.93 3.81 -6.61
CA PHE A 15 7.96 3.29 -5.66
C PHE A 15 6.60 3.97 -5.83
N LYS A 16 6.58 5.30 -5.78
CA LYS A 16 5.37 6.12 -5.97
C LYS A 16 4.68 5.79 -7.29
N ARG A 17 5.43 5.71 -8.38
CA ARG A 17 4.87 5.44 -9.70
C ARG A 17 4.25 4.04 -9.78
N GLU A 18 4.93 3.01 -9.30
CA GLU A 18 4.36 1.66 -9.31
C GLU A 18 3.17 1.54 -8.36
N PHE A 19 3.26 2.07 -7.15
CA PHE A 19 2.12 2.11 -6.23
C PHE A 19 0.90 2.78 -6.88
N THR A 20 1.08 3.99 -7.43
CA THR A 20 0.01 4.76 -8.07
C THR A 20 -0.59 4.03 -9.27
N LYS A 21 0.25 3.34 -10.06
CA LYS A 21 -0.21 2.50 -11.18
C LYS A 21 -1.14 1.40 -10.69
N TYR A 22 -0.76 0.67 -9.65
CA TYR A 22 -1.58 -0.40 -9.09
C TYR A 22 -2.80 0.11 -8.32
N GLN A 23 -2.69 1.22 -7.59
CA GLN A 23 -3.83 1.90 -6.97
C GLN A 23 -4.91 2.21 -8.02
N LYS A 24 -4.52 2.79 -9.16
CA LYS A 24 -5.44 3.05 -10.28
C LYS A 24 -6.00 1.77 -10.88
N LEU A 25 -5.16 0.77 -11.09
CA LEU A 25 -5.57 -0.53 -11.65
C LEU A 25 -6.60 -1.24 -10.75
N PHE A 26 -6.47 -1.13 -9.44
CA PHE A 26 -7.38 -1.73 -8.46
C PHE A 26 -8.62 -0.86 -8.18
N GLY A 27 -8.78 0.28 -8.86
CA GLY A 27 -9.90 1.19 -8.64
C GLY A 27 -9.89 1.90 -7.28
N LEU A 28 -8.75 1.94 -6.57
CA LEU A 28 -8.62 2.51 -5.21
C LEU A 28 -8.41 4.04 -5.24
N THR A 29 -9.03 4.74 -6.20
CA THR A 29 -8.86 6.18 -6.40
C THR A 29 -9.64 7.03 -5.41
N GLY A 30 -10.61 6.45 -4.69
CA GLY A 30 -11.33 7.10 -3.61
C GLY A 30 -10.52 7.22 -2.30
N ILE A 31 -9.40 6.50 -2.19
CA ILE A 31 -8.52 6.56 -1.03
C ILE A 31 -7.41 7.58 -1.31
N GLN A 32 -7.31 8.60 -0.46
CA GLN A 32 -6.22 9.57 -0.56
C GLN A 32 -4.92 8.93 -0.07
N VAL A 33 -3.92 8.82 -0.96
CA VAL A 33 -2.62 8.23 -0.63
C VAL A 33 -1.56 9.31 -0.50
N TYR A 34 -0.87 9.31 0.63
CA TYR A 34 0.34 10.07 0.89
C TYR A 34 1.56 9.17 0.78
N PHE A 35 2.71 9.75 0.48
CA PHE A 35 3.95 9.01 0.33
C PHE A 35 5.02 9.56 1.26
N ALA A 36 5.72 8.66 1.96
CA ALA A 36 6.82 8.99 2.86
C ALA A 36 8.09 8.24 2.46
N HIS A 37 9.25 8.85 2.72
CA HIS A 37 10.56 8.25 2.50
C HIS A 37 11.41 8.44 3.76
N GLU A 38 11.24 7.54 4.71
CA GLU A 38 11.81 7.65 6.06
C GLU A 38 12.30 6.29 6.57
N PRO A 39 13.11 6.22 7.63
CA PRO A 39 13.59 4.95 8.17
C PRO A 39 12.43 4.11 8.72
N LEU A 40 12.40 2.83 8.36
CA LEU A 40 11.52 1.82 8.93
C LEU A 40 12.34 0.75 9.65
N ASP A 41 11.79 0.21 10.74
CA ASP A 41 12.44 -0.85 11.52
C ASP A 41 12.10 -2.22 10.91
N GLY A 42 13.05 -2.78 10.16
CA GLY A 42 12.97 -4.14 9.59
C GLY A 42 12.29 -4.25 8.23
N ASP A 43 11.35 -3.37 7.92
CA ASP A 43 10.57 -3.44 6.69
C ASP A 43 11.21 -2.68 5.50
N SER A 44 10.99 -3.17 4.28
CA SER A 44 11.46 -2.47 3.06
C SER A 44 10.51 -1.34 2.64
N ALA A 45 9.23 -1.52 2.91
CA ALA A 45 8.16 -0.54 2.74
C ALA A 45 7.05 -0.87 3.75
N GLN A 46 6.16 0.08 3.99
CA GLN A 46 5.02 -0.09 4.87
C GLN A 46 3.84 0.72 4.35
N LEU A 47 2.64 0.17 4.50
CA LEU A 47 1.39 0.90 4.33
C LEU A 47 0.70 1.09 5.69
N LEU A 48 0.26 2.30 5.97
CA LEU A 48 -0.58 2.62 7.11
C LEU A 48 -1.90 3.20 6.60
N MET A 49 -3.02 2.56 6.92
CA MET A 49 -4.35 3.03 6.54
C MET A 49 -5.08 3.60 7.75
N ARG A 50 -5.76 4.73 7.56
CA ARG A 50 -6.71 5.27 8.51
C ARG A 50 -8.11 5.15 7.91
N HIS A 51 -8.84 4.13 8.36
CA HIS A 51 -10.17 3.79 7.84
C HIS A 51 -11.19 4.93 7.96
N SER A 52 -11.18 5.68 9.07
CA SER A 52 -12.14 6.77 9.30
C SER A 52 -12.04 7.91 8.29
N ASP A 53 -10.83 8.18 7.81
CA ASP A 53 -10.52 9.37 7.02
C ASP A 53 -10.29 9.02 5.54
N TYR A 54 -10.52 7.74 5.17
CA TYR A 54 -10.27 7.18 3.82
C TYR A 54 -8.92 7.62 3.24
N ASN A 55 -7.88 7.57 4.07
CA ASN A 55 -6.53 7.88 3.63
C ASN A 55 -5.52 6.83 4.06
N ALA A 56 -4.43 6.76 3.33
CA ALA A 56 -3.32 5.86 3.62
C ALA A 56 -1.98 6.56 3.38
N THR A 57 -0.95 6.12 4.09
CA THR A 57 0.43 6.55 3.88
C THR A 57 1.26 5.35 3.46
N ALA A 58 1.80 5.39 2.24
CA ALA A 58 2.73 4.41 1.72
C ALA A 58 4.17 4.92 1.95
N CYS A 59 4.90 4.24 2.83
CA CYS A 59 6.26 4.58 3.20
C CYS A 59 7.27 3.64 2.50
N LEU A 60 8.29 4.22 1.87
CA LEU A 60 9.48 3.48 1.44
C LEU A 60 10.58 3.63 2.50
N ASN A 61 11.21 2.55 2.90
CA ASN A 61 12.28 2.62 3.90
C ASN A 61 13.54 3.30 3.32
N SER A 62 13.95 4.42 3.92
CA SER A 62 15.19 5.14 3.57
C SER A 62 16.48 4.41 4.01
N LYS A 63 16.39 3.47 4.95
CA LYS A 63 17.52 2.73 5.55
C LYS A 63 17.20 1.23 5.63
N LEU A 64 17.55 0.50 4.57
CA LEU A 64 17.33 -0.95 4.52
C LEU A 64 18.22 -1.69 5.52
N SER A 65 17.70 -2.79 6.04
CA SER A 65 18.44 -3.69 6.93
C SER A 65 19.57 -4.40 6.18
N GLU A 66 20.62 -4.80 6.90
CA GLU A 66 21.69 -5.61 6.32
C GLU A 66 21.10 -6.91 5.71
N GLY A 67 21.46 -7.22 4.46
CA GLY A 67 20.91 -8.37 3.72
C GLY A 67 19.75 -8.05 2.77
N GLN A 68 19.06 -6.92 2.91
CA GLN A 68 17.97 -6.54 1.99
C GLN A 68 18.45 -5.92 0.68
N GLY A 69 19.64 -5.31 0.66
CA GLY A 69 20.13 -4.58 -0.51
C GLY A 69 20.31 -5.37 -1.80
N PRO A 70 20.80 -6.63 -1.79
CA PRO A 70 20.84 -7.49 -2.97
C PRO A 70 19.46 -7.80 -3.55
N TYR A 71 18.40 -7.67 -2.74
CA TYR A 71 17.01 -7.95 -3.09
C TYR A 71 16.18 -6.67 -3.23
N LYS A 72 16.84 -5.53 -3.49
CA LYS A 72 16.17 -4.25 -3.66
C LYS A 72 15.27 -4.28 -4.91
N ASP A 73 13.98 -4.49 -4.70
CA ASP A 73 12.94 -4.45 -5.73
C ASP A 73 11.88 -3.41 -5.39
N VAL A 74 12.24 -2.16 -5.61
CA VAL A 74 11.40 -1.00 -5.28
C VAL A 74 10.09 -1.00 -6.07
N LYS A 75 10.07 -1.60 -7.26
CA LYS A 75 8.85 -1.78 -8.05
C LYS A 75 7.94 -2.82 -7.40
N GLY A 76 8.50 -3.96 -7.03
CA GLY A 76 7.81 -5.02 -6.31
C GLY A 76 7.23 -4.54 -4.99
N TRP A 77 7.97 -3.73 -4.23
CA TRP A 77 7.48 -3.13 -2.99
C TRP A 77 6.31 -2.16 -3.24
N GLY A 78 6.39 -1.29 -4.25
CA GLY A 78 5.27 -0.41 -4.61
C GLY A 78 4.00 -1.17 -4.97
N LYS A 79 4.15 -2.29 -5.71
CA LYS A 79 3.04 -3.20 -6.01
C LYS A 79 2.51 -3.89 -4.74
N HIS A 80 3.40 -4.39 -3.89
CA HIS A 80 3.06 -5.10 -2.66
C HIS A 80 2.22 -4.23 -1.72
N GLU A 81 2.65 -2.97 -1.50
CA GLU A 81 1.88 -2.04 -0.67
C GLU A 81 0.53 -1.67 -1.31
N ALA A 82 0.45 -1.53 -2.64
CA ALA A 82 -0.84 -1.28 -3.30
C ALA A 82 -1.82 -2.48 -3.15
N ILE A 83 -1.31 -3.71 -3.07
CA ILE A 83 -2.13 -4.90 -2.76
C ILE A 83 -2.57 -4.86 -1.30
N HIS A 84 -1.71 -4.47 -0.37
CA HIS A 84 -2.13 -4.22 1.01
C HIS A 84 -3.27 -3.20 1.08
N LEU A 85 -3.21 -2.12 0.31
CA LEU A 85 -4.29 -1.12 0.27
C LEU A 85 -5.64 -1.72 -0.15
N LEU A 86 -5.63 -2.63 -1.14
CA LEU A 86 -6.83 -3.35 -1.57
C LEU A 86 -7.42 -4.20 -0.42
N LEU A 87 -6.55 -4.92 0.30
CA LEU A 87 -6.97 -5.83 1.36
C LEU A 87 -7.34 -5.10 2.67
N MET A 88 -6.71 -3.96 2.94
CA MET A 88 -6.93 -3.21 4.17
C MET A 88 -8.38 -2.75 4.30
N ARG A 89 -9.09 -2.47 3.20
CA ARG A 89 -10.55 -2.18 3.27
C ARG A 89 -11.33 -3.34 3.87
N LEU A 90 -11.10 -4.56 3.39
CA LEU A 90 -11.74 -5.77 3.92
C LEU A 90 -11.28 -6.07 5.35
N GLN A 91 -10.00 -5.84 5.64
CA GLN A 91 -9.45 -5.97 6.99
C GLN A 91 -10.15 -5.02 7.97
N GLY A 92 -10.34 -3.75 7.60
CA GLY A 92 -11.01 -2.75 8.44
C GLY A 92 -12.44 -3.18 8.79
N GLU A 93 -13.24 -3.63 7.81
CA GLU A 93 -14.59 -4.13 8.08
C GLU A 93 -14.59 -5.38 8.97
N ALA A 94 -13.62 -6.29 8.78
CA ALA A 94 -13.50 -7.51 9.57
C ALA A 94 -12.99 -7.26 11.00
N GLU A 95 -12.07 -6.31 11.18
CA GLU A 95 -11.54 -5.90 12.49
C GLU A 95 -12.58 -5.13 13.29
N TYR A 96 -13.47 -4.40 12.62
CA TYR A 96 -14.51 -3.66 13.31
C TYR A 96 -15.53 -4.56 14.01
N ARG A 97 -15.76 -5.80 13.53
CA ARG A 97 -16.55 -6.96 14.07
C ARG A 97 -17.74 -6.73 15.03
N TYR A 98 -18.21 -5.49 15.07
CA TYR A 98 -19.55 -4.97 15.20
C TYR A 98 -20.06 -4.54 13.81
N SER A 99 -19.43 -5.01 12.73
CA SER A 99 -19.77 -4.68 11.35
C SER A 99 -21.23 -5.08 11.09
N THR A 100 -22.00 -4.15 10.54
CA THR A 100 -23.39 -4.39 10.17
C THR A 100 -23.43 -5.10 8.81
N GLU A 101 -24.54 -5.77 8.53
CA GLU A 101 -24.78 -6.37 7.20
C GLU A 101 -24.61 -5.32 6.08
N GLU A 102 -24.99 -4.08 6.35
CA GLU A 102 -24.87 -2.94 5.45
C GLU A 102 -23.41 -2.57 5.14
N SER A 103 -22.51 -2.53 6.13
CA SER A 103 -21.11 -2.16 5.89
C SER A 103 -20.35 -3.23 5.11
N ILE A 104 -20.68 -4.50 5.36
CA ILE A 104 -20.18 -5.64 4.58
C ILE A 104 -20.70 -5.55 3.14
N HIS A 105 -21.99 -5.27 2.95
CA HIS A 105 -22.58 -5.11 1.62
C HIS A 105 -21.93 -3.96 0.84
N GLU A 106 -21.75 -2.79 1.43
CA GLU A 106 -21.09 -1.65 0.78
C GLU A 106 -19.66 -1.97 0.35
N ALA A 107 -18.86 -2.59 1.22
CA ALA A 107 -17.48 -2.96 0.88
C ALA A 107 -17.42 -4.01 -0.24
N VAL A 108 -18.38 -4.94 -0.26
CA VAL A 108 -18.52 -5.93 -1.34
C VAL A 108 -18.93 -5.26 -2.65
N GLU A 109 -19.97 -4.42 -2.67
CA GLU A 109 -20.45 -3.73 -3.88
C GLU A 109 -19.42 -2.75 -4.44
N GLU A 110 -18.71 -2.02 -3.57
CA GLU A 110 -17.59 -1.16 -3.96
C GLU A 110 -16.49 -1.98 -4.64
N THR A 111 -16.18 -3.17 -4.10
CA THR A 111 -15.18 -4.07 -4.68
C THR A 111 -15.68 -4.67 -6.01
N VAL A 112 -16.94 -5.11 -6.08
CA VAL A 112 -17.56 -5.67 -7.29
C VAL A 112 -17.59 -4.65 -8.42
N HIS A 113 -18.17 -3.46 -8.22
CA HIS A 113 -18.20 -2.41 -9.25
C HIS A 113 -16.81 -2.02 -9.74
N ARG A 114 -15.80 -2.05 -8.86
CA ARG A 114 -14.42 -1.77 -9.23
C ARG A 114 -13.78 -2.89 -10.03
N LEU A 115 -14.08 -4.15 -9.72
CA LEU A 115 -13.60 -5.32 -10.44
C LEU A 115 -14.28 -5.49 -11.81
N GLU A 116 -15.57 -5.15 -11.93
CA GLU A 116 -16.31 -5.21 -13.20
C GLU A 116 -15.69 -4.34 -14.30
N GLY A 117 -15.02 -3.24 -13.93
CA GLY A 117 -14.37 -2.35 -14.90
C GLY A 117 -12.95 -2.77 -15.32
N VAL A 118 -12.35 -3.79 -14.69
CA VAL A 118 -10.92 -4.09 -14.83
C VAL A 118 -10.59 -5.58 -14.99
N ILE A 119 -11.52 -6.49 -14.69
CA ILE A 119 -11.43 -7.90 -15.07
C ILE A 119 -11.96 -8.02 -16.51
N PRO A 120 -11.16 -8.51 -17.48
CA PRO A 120 -11.60 -8.75 -18.85
C PRO A 120 -12.72 -9.78 -18.98
#